data_AF-A0A9D2KEH9-F1
#
_entry.id   AF-A0A9D2KEH9-F1
#
_cell.length_a   1.000
_cell.length_b   1.000
_cell.length_c   1.000
_cell.angle_alpha   90.00
_cell.angle_beta   90.00
_cell.angle_gamma   90.00
#
_symmetry.space_group_name_H-M   'P 1'
#
loop_
_entity.id
_entity.type
_entity.pdbx_description
1 polymer ?
#
loop_
_entity_poly.entity_id
_entity_poly.type
_entity_poly.pdbx_seq_one_letter_code
_entity_poly.pdbx_strand_id
1 'polypeptide(L)'
;MKGGYETAMGRTERDTEALFAKLSRLGIKPHLKGHAYLLAGMEFWKGQGRLPTAGELAGVCAVDSAHMERVLWMCAMLIEHRTGRRLKNADEVLSFVLKGE
;
A
#
# COMPACT_ATOMS: atom_id res chain seq x y z
N MET A 1 -15.31 -23.91 -21.44
CA MET A 1 -14.35 -23.22 -20.57
C MET A 1 -14.46 -21.71 -20.80
N LYS A 2 -15.33 -21.02 -20.06
CA LYS A 2 -15.46 -19.55 -20.05
C LYS A 2 -15.91 -19.17 -18.64
N GLY A 3 -15.16 -18.35 -17.91
CA GLY A 3 -15.55 -17.90 -16.57
C GLY A 3 -14.44 -17.38 -15.65
N GLY A 4 -13.16 -17.52 -16.01
CA GLY A 4 -12.05 -17.10 -15.14
C GLY A 4 -11.73 -15.59 -15.12
N TYR A 5 -12.12 -14.85 -16.17
CA TYR A 5 -11.72 -13.44 -16.33
C TYR A 5 -12.61 -12.47 -15.54
N GLU A 6 -13.93 -12.73 -15.47
CA GLU A 6 -14.87 -11.93 -14.67
C GLU A 6 -14.60 -12.06 -13.16
N THR A 7 -14.09 -13.20 -12.71
CA THR A 7 -13.79 -13.46 -11.29
C THR A 7 -12.49 -12.84 -10.82
N ALA A 8 -11.45 -12.74 -11.67
CA ALA A 8 -10.19 -12.12 -11.31
C ALA A 8 -10.29 -10.58 -11.28
N MET A 9 -10.94 -9.98 -12.29
CA MET A 9 -11.09 -8.53 -12.41
C MET A 9 -11.95 -7.96 -11.27
N GLY A 10 -13.11 -8.59 -11.00
CA GLY A 10 -13.99 -8.17 -9.90
C GLY A 10 -13.43 -8.45 -8.50
N ARG A 11 -12.36 -9.26 -8.38
CA ARG A 11 -11.63 -9.43 -7.10
C ARG A 11 -10.61 -8.31 -6.91
N THR A 12 -9.89 -7.95 -7.97
CA THR A 12 -8.92 -6.85 -7.93
C THR A 12 -9.59 -5.52 -7.61
N GLU A 13 -10.75 -5.22 -8.21
CA GLU A 13 -11.50 -3.98 -7.92
C GLU A 13 -11.94 -3.89 -6.46
N ARG A 14 -12.52 -4.98 -5.91
CA ARG A 14 -12.94 -5.04 -4.50
C ARG A 14 -11.80 -4.85 -3.51
N ASP A 15 -10.65 -5.46 -3.77
CA ASP A 15 -9.47 -5.29 -2.92
C ASP A 15 -8.93 -3.86 -2.98
N THR A 16 -8.94 -3.24 -4.17
CA THR A 16 -8.54 -1.84 -4.36
C THR A 16 -9.48 -0.90 -3.61
N GLU A 17 -10.78 -1.12 -3.67
CA GLU A 17 -11.78 -0.35 -2.91
C GLU A 17 -11.59 -0.53 -1.40
N ALA A 18 -11.34 -1.77 -0.94
CA ALA A 18 -11.07 -2.05 0.47
C ALA A 18 -9.80 -1.34 0.96
N LEU A 19 -8.73 -1.36 0.15
CA LEU A 19 -7.51 -0.63 0.44
C LEU A 19 -7.75 0.88 0.45
N PHE A 20 -8.47 1.42 -0.53
CA PHE A 20 -8.82 2.84 -0.59
C PHE A 20 -9.58 3.29 0.68
N ALA A 21 -10.59 2.52 1.09
CA ALA A 21 -11.35 2.77 2.30
C ALA A 21 -10.46 2.69 3.57
N LYS A 22 -9.50 1.77 3.60
CA LYS A 22 -8.52 1.67 4.69
C LYS A 22 -7.59 2.89 4.72
N LEU A 23 -7.00 3.28 3.60
CA LEU A 23 -6.13 4.45 3.51
C LEU A 23 -6.85 5.74 3.93
N SER A 24 -8.10 5.92 3.50
CA SER A 24 -8.91 7.07 3.89
C SER A 24 -9.15 7.14 5.40
N ARG A 25 -9.42 6.00 6.06
CA ARG A 25 -9.56 5.90 7.54
C ARG A 25 -8.26 6.19 8.27
N LEU A 26 -7.12 5.80 7.70
CA LEU A 26 -5.78 6.11 8.21
C LEU A 26 -5.36 7.56 7.91
N GLY A 27 -6.20 8.36 7.26
CA GLY A 27 -5.87 9.74 6.90
C GLY A 27 -4.91 9.88 5.72
N ILE A 28 -4.57 8.78 5.05
CA ILE A 28 -3.75 8.77 3.84
C ILE A 28 -4.68 9.07 2.67
N LYS A 29 -4.77 10.35 2.28
CA LYS A 29 -5.72 10.83 1.28
C LYS A 29 -5.22 10.60 -0.16
N PRO A 30 -6.14 10.50 -1.15
CA PRO A 30 -5.77 10.22 -2.55
C PRO A 30 -4.78 11.20 -3.20
N HIS A 31 -4.73 12.45 -2.75
CA HIS A 31 -3.78 13.46 -3.26
C HIS A 31 -2.37 13.32 -2.68
N LEU A 32 -2.16 12.46 -1.69
CA LEU A 32 -0.83 12.20 -1.12
C LEU A 32 -0.12 11.13 -1.93
N LYS A 33 1.19 11.32 -2.18
CA LYS A 33 2.02 10.35 -2.91
C LYS A 33 1.97 8.95 -2.27
N GLY A 34 1.94 8.87 -0.94
CA GLY A 34 1.84 7.61 -0.21
C GLY A 34 0.61 6.79 -0.56
N HIS A 35 -0.51 7.43 -0.92
CA HIS A 35 -1.70 6.72 -1.37
C HIS A 35 -1.45 5.94 -2.66
N ALA A 36 -0.91 6.60 -3.68
CA ALA A 36 -0.59 5.96 -4.96
C ALA A 36 0.47 4.86 -4.78
N TYR A 37 1.49 5.08 -3.95
CA TYR A 37 2.55 4.10 -3.72
C TYR A 37 2.04 2.85 -2.99
N LEU A 38 1.14 3.00 -2.01
CA LEU A 38 0.54 1.86 -1.32
C LEU A 38 -0.37 1.05 -2.24
N LEU A 39 -1.06 1.69 -3.19
CA LEU A 39 -1.80 0.97 -4.24
C LEU A 39 -0.85 0.18 -5.15
N ALA A 40 0.25 0.78 -5.60
CA ALA A 40 1.28 0.07 -6.36
C ALA A 40 1.88 -1.10 -5.56
N GLY A 41 2.03 -0.95 -4.24
CA GLY A 41 2.48 -2.02 -3.35
C GLY A 41 1.50 -3.18 -3.25
N MET A 42 0.20 -2.92 -3.29
CA MET A 42 -0.84 -3.97 -3.36
C MET A 42 -0.77 -4.74 -4.69
N GLU A 43 -0.64 -4.04 -5.81
CA GLU A 43 -0.50 -4.69 -7.12
C GLU A 43 0.77 -5.54 -7.20
N PHE A 44 1.89 -5.03 -6.66
CA PHE A 44 3.11 -5.81 -6.52
C PHE A 44 2.88 -7.06 -5.67
N TRP A 45 2.24 -6.92 -4.50
CA TRP A 45 2.01 -8.04 -3.61
C TRP A 45 1.15 -9.13 -4.24
N LYS A 46 0.09 -8.74 -4.95
CA LYS A 46 -0.77 -9.67 -5.69
C LYS A 46 -0.02 -10.37 -6.83
N GLY A 47 0.83 -9.64 -7.55
CA GLY A 47 1.60 -10.18 -8.66
C GLY A 47 2.74 -11.11 -8.23
N GLN A 48 3.40 -10.79 -7.12
CA GLN A 48 4.62 -11.49 -6.67
C GLN A 48 4.37 -12.47 -5.51
N GLY A 49 3.19 -12.44 -4.88
CA GLY A 49 2.87 -13.26 -3.71
C GLY A 49 3.61 -12.88 -2.42
N ARG A 50 4.42 -11.80 -2.45
CA ARG A 50 5.16 -11.26 -1.30
C ARG A 50 5.08 -9.73 -1.26
N LEU A 51 5.27 -9.15 -0.08
CA LEU A 51 5.35 -7.69 0.04
C LEU A 51 6.61 -7.16 -0.69
N PRO A 52 6.52 -5.97 -1.31
CA PRO A 52 7.72 -5.28 -1.78
C PRO A 52 8.52 -4.76 -0.59
N THR A 53 9.83 -4.65 -0.75
CA THR A 53 10.64 -3.75 0.09
C THR A 53 10.41 -2.29 -0.33
N ALA A 54 10.81 -1.33 0.51
CA ALA A 54 10.76 0.09 0.14
C ALA A 54 11.54 0.39 -1.16
N GLY A 55 12.71 -0.23 -1.35
CA GLY A 55 13.53 -0.05 -2.56
C GLY A 55 12.86 -0.62 -3.81
N GLU A 56 12.21 -1.77 -3.72
CA GLU A 56 11.46 -2.34 -4.85
C GLU A 56 10.26 -1.48 -5.22
N LEU A 57 9.54 -0.97 -4.21
CA LEU A 57 8.42 -0.07 -4.44
C LEU A 57 8.89 1.25 -5.07
N ALA A 58 10.07 1.75 -4.69
CA ALA A 58 10.68 2.92 -5.32
C ALA A 58 10.94 2.69 -6.82
N GLY A 59 11.46 1.50 -7.17
CA GLY A 59 11.64 1.07 -8.55
C GLY A 59 10.32 0.99 -9.34
N VAL A 60 9.29 0.37 -8.75
CA VAL A 60 7.94 0.29 -9.37
C VAL A 60 7.35 1.68 -9.62
N CYS A 61 7.52 2.59 -8.67
CA CYS A 61 7.00 3.96 -8.77
C CYS A 61 7.91 4.92 -9.56
N ALA A 62 9.04 4.45 -10.08
CA ALA A 62 10.07 5.26 -10.76
C ALA A 62 10.51 6.50 -9.94
N VAL A 63 10.78 6.30 -8.65
CA VAL A 63 11.27 7.35 -7.74
C VAL A 63 12.52 6.92 -6.99
N ASP A 64 13.21 7.91 -6.43
CA ASP A 64 14.36 7.68 -5.57
C ASP A 64 13.98 6.93 -4.27
N SER A 65 14.88 6.06 -3.81
CA SER A 65 14.65 5.24 -2.61
C SER A 65 14.53 6.08 -1.34
N ALA A 66 15.31 7.14 -1.19
CA ALA A 66 15.19 8.03 -0.03
C ALA A 66 13.89 8.83 -0.08
N HIS A 67 13.38 9.15 -1.27
CA HIS A 67 12.04 9.72 -1.42
C HIS A 67 10.94 8.73 -0.99
N MET A 68 11.04 7.46 -1.40
CA MET A 68 10.09 6.42 -0.99
C MET A 68 10.07 6.24 0.54
N GLU A 69 11.25 6.12 1.16
CA GLU A 69 11.39 6.01 2.62
C GLU A 69 10.72 7.18 3.35
N ARG A 70 10.98 8.43 2.92
CA ARG A 70 10.32 9.60 3.53
C ARG A 70 8.80 9.55 3.41
N VAL A 71 8.28 9.12 2.27
CA VAL A 71 6.83 9.02 2.05
C VAL A 71 6.21 7.91 2.91
N LEU A 72 6.85 6.75 3.04
CA LEU A 72 6.38 5.68 3.92
C LEU A 72 6.47 6.10 5.39
N TRP A 73 7.48 6.90 5.76
CA TRP A 73 7.58 7.48 7.10
C TRP A 73 6.46 8.48 7.41
N MET A 74 6.08 9.31 6.44
CA MET A 74 4.88 10.15 6.58
C MET A 74 3.61 9.31 6.78
N CYS A 75 3.49 8.17 6.09
CA CYS A 75 2.37 7.26 6.30
C CYS A 75 2.39 6.65 7.71
N ALA A 76 3.56 6.26 8.22
CA ALA A 76 3.72 5.76 9.59
C ALA A 76 3.21 6.78 10.63
N MET A 77 3.58 8.06 10.48
CA MET A 77 3.11 9.14 11.37
C MET A 77 1.60 9.33 11.31
N LEU A 78 0.99 9.27 10.12
CA LEU A 78 -0.46 9.36 9.97
C LEU A 78 -1.17 8.17 10.62
N ILE A 79 -0.63 6.96 10.46
CA ILE A 79 -1.14 5.74 11.09
C ILE A 79 -1.07 5.86 12.61
N GLU A 80 0.07 6.28 13.15
CA GLU A 80 0.26 6.47 14.59
C GLU A 80 -0.74 7.50 15.14
N HIS A 81 -0.87 8.65 14.48
CA HIS A 81 -1.84 9.67 14.88
C HIS A 81 -3.29 9.19 14.85
N ARG A 82 -3.65 8.27 13.94
CA ARG A 82 -5.03 7.76 13.80
C ARG A 82 -5.34 6.55 14.68
N THR A 83 -4.35 5.74 15.00
CA THR A 83 -4.55 4.41 15.62
C THR A 83 -3.85 4.25 16.97
N GLY A 84 -2.93 5.16 17.32
CA GLY A 84 -2.02 5.02 18.46
C GLY A 84 -0.91 3.98 18.26
N ARG A 85 -0.88 3.29 17.11
CA ARG A 85 0.14 2.28 16.81
C ARG A 85 1.37 2.90 16.16
N ARG A 86 2.50 2.81 16.85
CA ARG A 86 3.79 3.24 16.32
C ARG A 86 4.41 2.16 15.44
N LEU A 87 4.68 2.51 14.18
CA LEU A 87 5.39 1.67 13.22
C LEU A 87 6.85 2.17 13.09
N LYS A 88 7.82 1.27 13.07
CA LYS A 88 9.25 1.58 13.26
C LYS A 88 10.02 1.76 11.96
N ASN A 89 9.51 1.23 10.85
CA ASN A 89 10.19 1.25 9.55
C ASN A 89 9.18 1.10 8.40
N ALA A 90 9.67 1.23 7.16
CA ALA A 90 8.87 1.09 5.96
C ALA A 90 8.22 -0.30 5.82
N ASP A 91 8.91 -1.36 6.18
CA ASP A 91 8.39 -2.73 6.07
C ASP A 91 7.18 -2.95 7.00
N GLU A 92 7.21 -2.40 8.22
CA GLU A 92 6.06 -2.42 9.13
C GLU A 92 4.87 -1.63 8.57
N VAL A 93 5.11 -0.51 7.87
CA VAL A 93 4.05 0.23 7.17
C VAL A 93 3.41 -0.61 6.07
N LEU A 94 4.23 -1.23 5.23
CA LEU A 94 3.76 -2.06 4.12
C LEU A 94 2.99 -3.28 4.65
N SER A 95 3.48 -3.95 5.70
CA SER A 95 2.80 -5.08 6.32
C SER A 95 1.47 -4.66 6.96
N PHE A 96 1.48 -3.60 7.78
CA PHE A 96 0.27 -3.09 8.43
C PHE A 96 -0.80 -2.69 7.41
N VAL A 97 -0.42 -1.93 6.38
CA VAL A 97 -1.37 -1.42 5.39
C VAL A 97 -1.86 -2.52 4.45
N LEU A 98 -0.97 -3.35 3.93
CA LEU A 98 -1.33 -4.31 2.88
C LEU A 98 -1.89 -5.61 3.46
N LYS A 99 -1.29 -6.17 4.51
CA LYS A 99 -1.78 -7.43 5.11
C LYS A 99 -2.90 -7.24 6.13
N GLY A 100 -2.99 -6.07 6.77
CA GLY A 100 -3.98 -5.82 7.82
C GLY A 100 -3.62 -6.35 9.20
N GLU A 101 -2.31 -6.41 9.48
CA GLU A 101 -1.76 -6.77 10.81
C GLU A 101 -1.93 -5.69 11.87
#